data_AF-A0A358D4M7-F1
#
_entry.id   AF-A0A358D4M7-F1
#
_cell.length_a   1.000
_cell.length_b   1.000
_cell.length_c   1.000
_cell.angle_alpha   90.00
_cell.angle_beta   90.00
_cell.angle_gamma   90.00
#
_symmetry.space_group_name_H-M   'P 1'
#
loop_
_entity.id
_entity.type
_entity.pdbx_description
1 polymer ?
#
loop_
_entity_poly.entity_id
_entity_poly.type
_entity_poly.pdbx_seq_one_letter_code
_entity_poly.pdbx_strand_id
1 'polypeptide(L)'
;MASISAFGKSGPLSHLQGFDLMGQALSGMMHLTGEADGAPQFTGSPISDCAAGLTLFGAIGHALFHRERTGDGQYIEVTLVDPLFAMHSIAVQGHSATNGEWKQKRSGRQFSIVVPSGTYKGPDGWIVLQVLEPQWSRLCA
;
A
#
# COMPACT_ATOMS: atom_id res chain seq x y z
N MET A 1 21.39 -2.62 15.07
CA MET A 1 20.78 -3.92 14.70
C MET A 1 19.52 -3.62 13.92
N ALA A 2 19.25 -4.39 12.87
CA ALA A 2 18.09 -4.21 11.99
C ALA A 2 17.30 -5.53 11.97
N SER A 3 15.97 -5.45 12.08
CA SER A 3 15.10 -6.63 12.18
C SER A 3 13.85 -6.44 11.32
N ILE A 4 13.45 -7.50 10.60
CA ILE A 4 12.13 -7.64 9.98
C ILE A 4 11.40 -8.78 10.67
N SER A 5 10.11 -8.58 10.95
CA SER A 5 9.20 -9.63 11.39
C SER A 5 7.80 -9.37 10.83
N ALA A 6 6.88 -10.31 10.94
CA ALA A 6 5.52 -10.10 10.45
C ALA A 6 4.79 -8.98 11.20
N PHE A 7 4.85 -8.99 12.53
CA PHE A 7 4.00 -8.16 13.41
C PHE A 7 4.78 -7.35 14.45
N GLY A 8 6.11 -7.36 14.40
CA GLY A 8 6.96 -6.69 15.39
C GLY A 8 7.18 -7.52 16.65
N LYS A 9 7.97 -6.99 17.57
CA LYS A 9 8.30 -7.66 18.84
C LYS A 9 7.24 -7.46 19.93
N SER A 10 6.33 -6.51 19.75
CA SER A 10 5.33 -6.13 20.75
C SER A 10 3.92 -6.16 20.16
N GLY A 11 2.92 -6.05 21.04
CA GLY A 11 1.52 -6.08 20.65
C GLY A 11 0.91 -7.49 20.60
N PRO A 12 -0.41 -7.57 20.37
CA PRO A 12 -1.17 -8.81 20.51
C PRO A 12 -0.80 -9.89 19.48
N LEU A 13 -0.18 -9.52 18.35
CA LEU A 13 0.16 -10.43 17.26
C LEU A 13 1.65 -10.82 17.21
N SER A 14 2.50 -10.31 18.10
CA SER A 14 3.97 -10.49 18.02
C SER A 14 4.44 -11.95 18.14
N HIS A 15 3.61 -12.81 18.72
CA HIS A 15 3.89 -14.23 18.89
C HIS A 15 3.51 -15.08 17.66
N LEU A 16 2.85 -14.49 16.67
CA LEU A 16 2.42 -15.20 15.46
C LEU A 16 3.53 -15.21 14.41
N GLN A 17 3.64 -16.32 13.70
CA GLN A 17 4.37 -16.37 12.43
C GLN A 17 3.57 -15.62 11.37
N GLY A 18 4.27 -15.01 10.41
CA GLY A 18 3.59 -14.37 9.30
C GLY A 18 4.34 -14.47 7.99
N PHE A 19 3.55 -14.38 6.94
CA PHE A 19 3.95 -14.45 5.55
C PHE A 19 3.38 -13.22 4.83
N ASP A 20 3.89 -12.96 3.63
CA ASP A 20 3.47 -11.83 2.80
C ASP A 20 1.93 -11.67 2.71
N LEU A 21 1.19 -12.75 2.46
CA LEU A 21 -0.28 -12.71 2.39
C LEU A 21 -0.93 -12.24 3.69
N MET A 22 -0.36 -12.55 4.86
CA MET A 22 -0.87 -12.04 6.13
C MET A 22 -0.59 -10.53 6.27
N GLY A 23 0.58 -10.07 5.84
CA GLY A 23 0.92 -8.65 5.79
C GLY A 23 0.01 -7.87 4.85
N GLN A 24 -0.26 -8.40 3.65
CA GLN A 24 -1.23 -7.84 2.71
C GLN A 24 -2.66 -7.78 3.30
N ALA A 25 -3.09 -8.83 4.01
CA ALA A 25 -4.43 -8.90 4.59
C ALA A 25 -4.59 -7.92 5.75
N LEU A 26 -3.65 -7.94 6.70
CA LEU A 26 -3.74 -7.14 7.93
C LEU A 26 -3.43 -5.66 7.71
N SER A 27 -2.66 -5.31 6.68
CA SER A 27 -2.44 -3.90 6.31
C SER A 27 -3.68 -3.23 5.73
N GLY A 28 -4.69 -3.99 5.31
CA GLY A 28 -5.86 -3.47 4.58
C GLY A 28 -5.69 -3.45 3.07
N MET A 29 -4.52 -3.81 2.54
CA MET A 29 -4.26 -3.76 1.09
C MET A 29 -5.20 -4.67 0.29
N MET A 30 -5.49 -5.88 0.80
CA MET A 30 -6.47 -6.76 0.17
C MET A 30 -7.88 -6.17 0.18
N HIS A 31 -8.23 -5.39 1.21
CA HIS A 31 -9.54 -4.71 1.27
C HIS A 31 -9.71 -3.72 0.12
N LEU A 32 -8.62 -3.20 -0.44
CA LEU A 32 -8.62 -2.25 -1.55
C LEU A 32 -8.35 -2.89 -2.93
N THR A 33 -8.09 -4.20 -2.99
CA THR A 33 -7.62 -4.88 -4.21
C THR A 33 -8.59 -5.95 -4.73
N GLY A 34 -9.02 -5.83 -5.99
CA GLY A 34 -9.94 -6.77 -6.65
C GLY A 34 -11.29 -6.13 -7.06
N GLU A 35 -12.20 -6.96 -7.57
CA GLU A 35 -13.54 -6.52 -8.02
C GLU A 35 -14.37 -5.91 -6.88
N ALA A 36 -15.23 -4.95 -7.24
CA ALA A 36 -16.02 -4.18 -6.27
C ALA A 36 -16.95 -5.07 -5.41
N ASP A 37 -17.61 -6.03 -6.05
CA ASP A 37 -18.53 -6.99 -5.40
C ASP A 37 -17.86 -8.35 -5.15
N GLY A 38 -16.55 -8.46 -5.40
CA GLY A 38 -15.78 -9.69 -5.22
C GLY A 38 -15.16 -9.82 -3.84
N ALA A 39 -14.58 -10.99 -3.56
CA ALA A 39 -13.73 -11.20 -2.39
C ALA A 39 -12.48 -10.29 -2.44
N PRO A 40 -11.93 -9.85 -1.29
CA PRO A 40 -10.62 -9.22 -1.22
C PRO A 40 -9.56 -10.08 -1.92
N GLN A 41 -8.75 -9.48 -2.78
CA GLN A 41 -7.71 -10.18 -3.52
C GLN A 41 -6.33 -9.77 -3.03
N PHE A 42 -5.42 -10.73 -3.02
CA PHE A 42 -4.00 -10.45 -2.86
C PHE A 42 -3.41 -9.93 -4.17
N THR A 43 -2.36 -9.13 -4.07
CA THR A 43 -1.56 -8.74 -5.21
C THR A 43 -0.72 -9.92 -5.69
N GLY A 44 -0.50 -10.05 -7.00
CA GLY A 44 0.27 -11.17 -7.56
C GLY A 44 1.77 -11.15 -7.22
N SER A 45 2.26 -10.09 -6.57
CA SER A 45 3.64 -9.97 -6.11
C SER A 45 3.71 -10.03 -4.58
N PRO A 46 4.87 -10.41 -4.00
CA PRO A 46 5.07 -10.38 -2.56
C PRO A 46 5.33 -8.94 -2.08
N ILE A 47 4.32 -8.09 -2.24
CA ILE A 47 4.45 -6.64 -2.04
C ILE A 47 4.75 -6.29 -0.58
N SER A 48 4.31 -7.11 0.38
CA SER A 48 4.58 -6.93 1.80
C SER A 48 6.03 -7.21 2.16
N ASP A 49 6.59 -8.30 1.65
CA ASP A 49 8.01 -8.59 1.80
C ASP A 49 8.88 -7.52 1.12
N CYS A 50 8.53 -7.13 -0.11
CA CYS A 50 9.27 -6.12 -0.85
C CYS A 50 9.23 -4.74 -0.17
N ALA A 51 8.06 -4.31 0.28
CA ALA A 51 7.90 -3.02 0.96
C ALA A 51 8.69 -3.01 2.28
N ALA A 52 8.60 -4.06 3.09
CA ALA A 52 9.36 -4.18 4.33
C ALA A 52 10.88 -4.15 4.09
N GLY A 53 11.37 -4.87 3.07
CA GLY A 53 12.77 -4.86 2.69
C GLY A 53 13.27 -3.46 2.27
N LEU A 54 12.51 -2.77 1.41
CA LEU A 54 12.84 -1.42 0.96
C LEU A 54 12.79 -0.40 2.09
N THR A 55 11.78 -0.48 2.96
CA THR A 55 11.68 0.38 4.15
C THR A 55 12.86 0.15 5.09
N LEU A 56 13.23 -1.10 5.36
CA LEU A 56 14.37 -1.39 6.23
C LEU A 56 15.69 -0.92 5.62
N PHE A 57 15.88 -1.09 4.30
CA PHE A 57 17.06 -0.58 3.61
C PHE A 57 17.20 0.94 3.77
N GLY A 58 16.12 1.68 3.54
CA GLY A 58 16.09 3.12 3.76
C GLY A 58 16.36 3.50 5.23
N ALA A 59 15.77 2.79 6.18
CA ALA A 59 15.97 3.04 7.61
C ALA A 59 17.41 2.77 8.05
N ILE A 60 18.05 1.72 7.52
CA ILE A 60 19.48 1.43 7.77
C ILE A 60 20.34 2.59 7.28
N GLY A 61 20.07 3.13 6.09
CA GLY A 61 20.77 4.31 5.56
C GLY A 61 20.66 5.51 6.52
N HIS A 62 19.46 5.77 7.05
CA HIS A 62 19.24 6.83 8.03
C HIS A 62 19.96 6.57 9.36
N ALA A 63 19.99 5.33 9.85
CA ALA A 63 20.70 4.99 11.08
C ALA A 63 22.22 5.08 10.92
N LEU A 64 22.76 4.77 9.74
CA LEU A 64 24.17 5.00 9.44
C LEU A 64 24.50 6.49 9.41
N PHE A 65 23.63 7.30 8.81
CA PHE A 65 23.76 8.77 8.84
C PHE A 65 23.65 9.34 10.26
N HIS A 66 22.73 8.82 11.08
CA HIS A 66 22.64 9.16 12.50
C HIS A 66 23.96 8.87 13.22
N ARG A 67 24.46 7.64 13.07
CA ARG A 67 25.73 7.21 13.68
C ARG A 67 26.90 8.08 13.27
N GLU A 68 26.96 8.52 12.01
CA GLU A 68 28.03 9.42 11.54
C GLU A 68 28.03 10.76 12.28
N ARG A 69 26.86 11.24 12.71
CA ARG A 69 26.70 12.54 13.37
C ARG A 69 26.83 12.49 14.88
N THR A 70 26.46 11.37 15.48
CA THR A 70 26.34 11.22 16.95
C THR A 70 27.34 10.25 17.54
N GLY A 71 27.90 9.35 16.74
CA GLY A 71 28.67 8.19 17.20
C GLY A 71 27.79 6.99 17.61
N ASP A 72 26.47 7.19 17.74
CA ASP A 72 25.57 6.18 18.30
C ASP A 72 24.81 5.40 17.23
N GLY A 73 24.79 4.08 17.40
CA GLY A 73 23.95 3.18 16.62
C GLY A 73 22.49 3.18 17.10
N GLN A 74 21.61 2.54 16.32
CA GLN A 74 20.20 2.39 16.65
C GLN A 74 19.73 0.94 16.45
N TYR A 75 18.67 0.57 17.16
CA TYR A 75 17.87 -0.62 16.86
C TYR A 75 16.71 -0.22 15.95
N ILE A 76 16.56 -0.92 14.83
CA ILE A 76 15.52 -0.67 13.83
C ILE A 76 14.66 -1.93 13.71
N GLU A 77 13.35 -1.73 13.76
CA GLU A 77 12.35 -2.77 13.54
C GLU A 77 11.38 -2.32 12.46
N VAL A 78 11.14 -3.22 11.49
CA VAL A 78 10.14 -3.05 10.44
C VAL A 78 9.23 -4.27 10.45
N THR A 79 7.93 -4.05 10.30
CA THR A 79 6.95 -5.12 10.16
C THR A 79 6.54 -5.32 8.70
N LEU A 80 5.88 -6.43 8.39
CA LEU A 80 5.27 -6.65 7.08
C LEU A 80 4.04 -5.73 6.86
N VAL A 81 3.40 -5.29 7.94
CA VAL A 81 2.14 -4.54 7.92
C VAL A 81 2.36 -3.04 7.73
N ASP A 82 3.26 -2.44 8.50
CA ASP A 82 3.39 -0.98 8.60
C ASP A 82 3.71 -0.30 7.26
N PRO A 83 4.65 -0.81 6.43
CA PRO A 83 4.95 -0.20 5.14
C PRO A 83 3.73 -0.20 4.20
N LEU A 84 2.95 -1.28 4.18
CA LEU A 84 1.74 -1.35 3.35
C LEU A 84 0.63 -0.46 3.87
N PHE A 85 0.47 -0.39 5.20
CA PHE A 85 -0.49 0.52 5.79
C PHE A 85 -0.16 1.98 5.41
N ALA A 86 1.11 2.37 5.45
CA ALA A 86 1.56 3.69 5.02
C ALA A 86 1.24 3.99 3.54
N MET A 87 1.18 2.97 2.67
CA MET A 87 0.84 3.12 1.26
C MET A 87 -0.66 3.35 0.99
N HIS A 88 -1.53 3.33 2.00
CA HIS A 88 -2.96 3.56 1.82
C HIS A 88 -3.31 5.00 1.45
N SER A 89 -2.42 5.97 1.76
CA SER A 89 -2.52 7.38 1.34
C SER A 89 -3.94 7.95 1.46
N ILE A 90 -4.60 8.23 0.34
CA ILE A 90 -5.95 8.82 0.28
C ILE A 90 -6.99 8.02 1.06
N ALA A 91 -6.89 6.69 1.14
CA ALA A 91 -7.86 5.87 1.86
C ALA A 91 -7.90 6.20 3.37
N VAL A 92 -6.73 6.47 3.97
CA VAL A 92 -6.63 6.90 5.38
C VAL A 92 -6.96 8.39 5.47
N GLN A 93 -6.37 9.22 4.61
CA GLN A 93 -6.54 10.67 4.67
C GLN A 93 -7.99 11.10 4.49
N GLY A 94 -8.67 10.58 3.47
CA GLY A 94 -10.07 10.88 3.20
C GLY A 94 -10.97 10.40 4.33
N HIS A 95 -10.72 9.21 4.88
CA HIS A 95 -11.49 8.69 6.02
C HIS A 95 -11.36 9.61 7.23
N SER A 96 -10.14 10.02 7.57
CA SER A 96 -9.89 10.95 8.68
C SER A 96 -10.49 12.34 8.42
N ALA A 97 -10.34 12.88 7.21
CA ALA A 97 -10.83 14.22 6.87
C ALA A 97 -12.36 14.33 6.93
N THR A 98 -13.08 13.23 6.73
CA THR A 98 -14.55 13.19 6.78
C THR A 98 -15.10 12.58 8.07
N ASN A 99 -14.30 12.47 9.14
CA ASN A 99 -14.69 11.79 10.39
C ASN A 99 -15.33 10.41 10.16
N GLY A 100 -14.81 9.68 9.18
CA GLY A 100 -15.20 8.33 8.84
C GLY A 100 -16.41 8.17 7.92
N GLU A 101 -17.02 9.27 7.44
CA GLU A 101 -18.12 9.20 6.46
C GLU A 101 -17.66 8.59 5.13
N TRP A 102 -16.52 9.05 4.61
CA TRP A 102 -15.91 8.47 3.41
C TRP A 102 -15.06 7.25 3.78
N LYS A 103 -15.29 6.17 3.03
CA LYS A 103 -14.55 4.90 3.17
C LYS A 103 -14.20 4.42 1.79
N GLN A 104 -12.90 4.38 1.49
CA GLN A 104 -12.45 3.83 0.22
C GLN A 104 -12.86 2.36 0.14
N LYS A 105 -13.42 1.99 -1.01
CA LYS A 105 -13.80 0.61 -1.32
C LYS A 105 -13.07 0.17 -2.58
N ARG A 106 -12.95 -1.15 -2.76
CA ARG A 106 -12.58 -1.71 -4.06
C ARG A 106 -13.52 -1.21 -5.14
N SER A 107 -12.94 -0.83 -6.26
CA SER A 107 -13.64 -0.37 -7.46
C SER A 107 -13.35 -1.25 -8.68
N GLY A 108 -12.71 -2.41 -8.47
CA GLY A 108 -12.26 -3.29 -9.53
C GLY A 108 -11.35 -2.55 -10.49
N ARG A 109 -11.79 -2.48 -11.74
CA ARG A 109 -11.05 -1.88 -12.84
C ARG A 109 -11.03 -0.36 -12.84
N GLN A 110 -11.94 0.29 -12.11
CA GLN A 110 -12.07 1.75 -12.12
C GLN A 110 -11.22 2.40 -11.03
N PHE A 111 -10.67 3.58 -11.30
CA PHE A 111 -10.10 4.43 -10.26
C PHE A 111 -11.18 5.41 -9.79
N SER A 112 -11.85 5.07 -8.69
CA SER A 112 -13.10 5.72 -8.22
C SER A 112 -13.00 7.22 -7.94
N ILE A 113 -11.80 7.76 -7.82
CA ILE A 113 -11.55 9.16 -7.48
C ILE A 113 -11.61 10.07 -8.71
N VAL A 114 -11.26 9.55 -9.90
CA VAL A 114 -11.18 10.34 -11.13
C VAL A 114 -11.78 9.54 -12.28
N VAL A 115 -12.77 10.10 -12.97
CA VAL A 115 -13.46 9.42 -14.07
C VAL A 115 -13.33 10.20 -15.39
N PRO A 116 -13.20 9.53 -16.55
CA PRO A 116 -13.02 8.08 -16.72
C PRO A 116 -11.55 7.66 -16.57
N SER A 117 -11.20 7.13 -15.40
CA SER A 117 -9.89 6.51 -15.18
C SER A 117 -10.03 5.07 -14.73
N GLY A 118 -9.27 4.17 -15.33
CA GLY A 118 -9.37 2.75 -15.06
C GLY A 118 -8.86 1.88 -16.21
N THR A 119 -9.15 0.59 -16.14
CA THR A 119 -8.82 -0.39 -17.17
C THR A 119 -10.03 -0.74 -18.04
N TYR A 120 -9.84 -0.64 -19.35
CA TYR A 120 -10.85 -0.83 -20.39
C TYR A 120 -10.41 -1.91 -21.35
N LYS A 121 -11.37 -2.65 -21.90
CA LYS A 121 -11.10 -3.70 -22.89
C LYS A 121 -10.93 -3.06 -24.27
N GLY A 122 -9.75 -3.23 -24.86
CA GLY A 122 -9.49 -2.90 -26.26
C GLY A 122 -9.56 -4.13 -27.17
N PRO A 123 -9.33 -3.96 -28.48
CA PRO A 123 -9.36 -5.07 -29.45
C PRO A 123 -8.34 -6.18 -29.14
N ASP A 124 -7.10 -5.80 -28.84
CA ASP A 124 -5.98 -6.76 -28.66
C ASP A 124 -5.62 -7.01 -27.19
N GLY A 125 -6.30 -6.38 -26.24
CA GLY A 125 -5.86 -6.42 -24.86
C GLY A 125 -6.63 -5.49 -23.93
N TRP A 126 -5.98 -5.13 -22.84
CA TRP A 126 -6.48 -4.16 -21.87
C TRP A 126 -5.69 -2.86 -22.01
N ILE A 127 -6.39 -1.74 -21.94
CA ILE A 127 -5.80 -0.41 -21.92
C ILE A 127 -6.13 0.28 -20.61
N VAL A 128 -5.22 1.11 -20.12
CA VAL A 128 -5.49 2.02 -19.00
C VAL A 128 -5.82 3.37 -19.59
N LEU A 129 -6.94 3.95 -19.18
CA LEU A 129 -7.24 5.37 -19.42
C LEU A 129 -7.12 6.11 -18.10
N GLN A 130 -6.55 7.31 -18.15
CA GLN A 130 -6.63 8.28 -17.07
C GLN A 130 -6.88 9.63 -17.71
N VAL A 131 -8.08 10.15 -17.53
CA VAL A 131 -8.53 11.38 -18.18
C VAL A 131 -8.97 12.37 -17.12
N LEU A 132 -8.31 13.53 -17.13
CA LEU A 132 -8.70 14.68 -16.32
C LEU A 132 -9.45 15.67 -17.21
N GLU A 133 -10.05 16.68 -16.58
CA GLU A 133 -10.81 17.74 -17.25
C GLU A 133 -10.13 18.29 -18.51
N PRO A 134 -8.80 18.62 -18.51
CA PRO A 134 -8.16 19.19 -19.69
C PRO A 134 -8.02 18.23 -20.87
N GLN A 135 -8.08 16.91 -20.65
CA GLN A 135 -7.98 15.90 -21.72
C GLN A 135 -9.35 15.51 -22.29
N TRP A 136 -10.45 15.87 -21.61
CA TRP A 136 -11.78 15.36 -21.94
C TRP A 136 -12.22 15.69 -23.37
N SER A 137 -12.09 16.95 -23.79
CA SER A 137 -12.48 17.38 -25.14
C SER A 137 -11.73 16.63 -26.25
N ARG A 138 -10.47 16.28 -26.01
CA ARG A 138 -9.63 15.52 -26.96
C ARG A 138 -9.94 14.03 -26.98
N LEU A 139 -10.45 13.48 -25.88
CA LEU A 139 -10.90 12.09 -25.83
C LEU A 139 -12.24 11.91 -26.57
N CYS A 140 -13.13 12.90 -26.48
CA CYS A 140 -14.47 12.84 -27.08
C CYS A 140 -14.52 13.17 -28.58
N ALA A 141 -13.49 13.83 -29.10
CA ALA A 141 -13.39 14.21 -30.52
C ALA A 141 -12.99 13.01 -31.38
#